data_AF-A0A428SJQ5-F1
#
_entry.id   AF-A0A428SJQ5-F1
#
_cell.length_a   1.000
_cell.length_b   1.000
_cell.length_c   1.000
_cell.angle_alpha   90.00
_cell.angle_beta   90.00
_cell.angle_gamma   90.00
#
_symmetry.space_group_name_H-M   'P 1'
#
loop_
_entity.id
_entity.type
_entity.pdbx_description
1 polymer ?
#
loop_
_entity_poly.entity_id
_entity_poly.type
_entity_poly.pdbx_seq_one_letter_code
_entity_poly.pdbx_strand_id
1 'polypeptide(L)'
;MDPSRENLLKPGGRSSFDGSSDGYSDIDATDYLDKNLVPFQEAPPTYVPPRRVKPTGLFRPCRASPKRCCLTVVGVVLAIWIVISALGAFAWKKIKAPPTFGQSPPWYPSPKGGSSKNWEKSYSLAAQLVGKMTLAEKVNITTGTGWSMGLAVGNTGAAVHAGFPSLALQDGPLGIRFADNATAWPAGVTVGATWNRKLMYERGKAHALEAKGKGVNVIFRPCYRSPRKDARWRTQLGGIWP
;
A
#
# COMPACT_ATOMS: atom_id res chain seq x y z
N MET A 1 27.85 3.75 -17.97
CA MET A 1 26.81 4.21 -17.02
C MET A 1 26.18 2.98 -16.39
N ASP A 2 26.07 2.92 -15.06
CA ASP A 2 25.53 1.76 -14.34
C ASP A 2 24.00 1.86 -14.25
N PRO A 3 23.24 1.04 -14.99
CA PRO A 3 21.78 1.12 -15.05
C PRO A 3 21.10 0.76 -13.71
N SER A 4 21.84 0.24 -12.72
CA SER A 4 21.31 -0.03 -11.37
C SER A 4 21.00 1.25 -10.57
N ARG A 5 21.61 2.39 -10.94
CA ARG A 5 21.47 3.66 -10.21
C ARG A 5 20.37 4.57 -10.74
N GLU A 6 19.80 4.30 -11.91
CA GLU A 6 18.78 5.17 -12.52
C GLU A 6 17.46 5.24 -11.72
N ASN A 7 17.18 4.23 -10.90
CA ASN A 7 15.99 4.15 -10.03
C ASN A 7 16.32 4.30 -8.54
N LEU A 8 17.61 4.36 -8.17
CA LEU A 8 18.03 4.64 -6.81
C LEU A 8 17.87 6.14 -6.57
N LEU A 9 16.76 6.50 -5.91
CA LEU A 9 16.49 7.82 -5.33
C LEU A 9 17.09 8.99 -6.13
N LYS A 10 16.39 9.42 -7.19
CA LYS A 10 16.65 10.76 -7.74
C LYS A 10 16.56 11.77 -6.59
N PRO A 11 17.54 12.68 -6.41
CA PRO A 11 17.45 13.74 -5.42
C PRO A 11 16.47 14.81 -5.92
N GLY A 12 15.19 14.45 -5.97
CA GLY A 12 14.07 15.39 -6.01
C GLY A 12 13.56 15.47 -4.58
N GLY A 13 13.68 16.66 -3.98
CA GLY A 13 13.48 16.92 -2.55
C GLY A 13 12.27 16.21 -1.95
N ARG A 14 12.54 15.10 -1.26
CA ARG A 14 11.70 14.58 -0.17
C ARG A 14 12.50 14.81 1.10
N SER A 15 12.09 15.79 1.89
CA SER A 15 12.59 15.92 3.26
C SER A 15 12.06 14.73 4.07
N SER A 16 12.88 13.69 4.21
CA SER A 16 12.64 12.72 5.28
C SER A 16 13.02 13.41 6.58
N PHE A 17 12.02 13.69 7.41
CA PHE A 17 12.25 14.01 8.81
C PHE A 17 12.64 12.70 9.50
N ASP A 18 13.87 12.64 9.99
CA ASP A 18 14.30 11.59 10.92
C ASP A 18 13.64 11.89 12.28
N GLY A 19 12.81 10.95 12.73
CA GLY A 19 12.23 10.92 14.06
C GLY A 19 12.39 9.51 14.61
N SER A 20 13.43 9.33 15.42
CA SER A 20 13.65 8.11 16.19
C SER A 20 12.62 8.03 17.32
N SER A 21 11.66 7.11 17.24
CA SER A 21 11.34 6.10 18.27
C SER A 21 10.11 5.27 17.85
N ASP A 22 10.07 4.04 18.38
CA ASP A 22 8.92 3.14 18.55
C ASP A 22 7.81 3.01 17.46
N GLY A 23 7.94 1.92 16.71
CA GLY A 23 6.93 0.85 16.61
C GLY A 23 5.44 1.22 16.50
N TYR A 24 4.87 0.78 15.36
CA TYR A 24 3.45 0.64 15.04
C TYR A 24 2.88 1.80 14.21
N SER A 25 2.52 1.53 12.95
CA SER A 25 1.57 2.38 12.25
C SER A 25 0.64 1.55 11.36
N ASP A 26 -0.62 1.52 11.79
CA ASP A 26 -1.78 1.30 10.93
C ASP A 26 -1.80 2.41 9.87
N ILE A 27 -2.13 2.03 8.64
CA ILE A 27 -2.26 2.98 7.53
C ILE A 27 -3.61 3.69 7.71
N ASP A 28 -3.61 4.90 8.28
CA ASP A 28 -4.84 5.66 8.47
C ASP A 28 -5.12 6.54 7.24
N ALA A 29 -6.36 6.53 6.76
CA ALA A 29 -6.74 7.13 5.47
C ALA A 29 -6.65 8.67 5.44
N THR A 30 -6.28 9.29 6.55
CA THR A 30 -6.17 10.75 6.73
C THR A 30 -4.76 11.31 6.52
N ASP A 31 -3.74 10.47 6.29
CA ASP A 31 -2.35 10.92 6.09
C ASP A 31 -2.09 11.64 4.74
N TYR A 32 -3.10 11.74 3.87
CA TYR A 32 -3.07 12.49 2.62
C TYR A 32 -3.61 13.92 2.74
N LEU A 33 -4.01 14.37 3.93
CA LEU A 33 -4.46 15.74 4.15
C LEU A 33 -3.28 16.65 4.46
N ASP A 34 -3.12 17.72 3.68
CA ASP A 34 -2.09 18.73 3.85
C ASP A 34 -2.28 19.49 5.18
N LYS A 35 -1.41 19.21 6.16
CA LYS A 35 -1.48 19.79 7.51
C LYS A 35 -0.92 21.22 7.58
N ASN A 36 -0.47 21.81 6.47
CA ASN A 36 0.18 23.14 6.45
C ASN A 36 -0.77 24.31 6.17
N LEU A 37 -2.08 24.12 6.32
CA LEU A 37 -2.97 25.28 6.41
C LEU A 37 -3.00 25.77 7.87
N VAL A 38 -2.36 26.93 8.05
CA VAL A 38 -2.35 27.86 9.20
C VAL A 38 -1.27 27.64 10.27
N PRO A 39 -0.21 28.48 10.31
CA PRO A 39 0.59 28.65 11.52
C PRO A 39 -0.18 29.52 12.51
N PHE A 40 -0.42 29.01 13.72
CA PHE A 40 -0.86 29.82 14.85
C PHE A 40 0.36 30.59 15.37
N GLN A 41 0.45 31.88 15.04
CA GLN A 41 1.51 32.75 15.52
C GLN A 41 0.89 33.86 16.39
N GLU A 42 1.09 33.73 17.69
CA GLU A 42 0.72 34.72 18.69
C GLU A 42 1.69 35.91 18.58
N ALA A 43 1.15 37.12 18.34
CA ALA A 43 1.92 38.35 18.26
C ALA A 43 1.47 39.35 19.35
N PRO A 44 2.39 40.13 19.93
CA PRO A 44 2.16 40.94 21.14
C PRO A 44 1.31 42.19 20.88
N PRO A 45 0.74 42.83 21.93
CA PRO A 45 -0.14 43.97 21.76
C PRO A 45 0.64 45.24 21.47
N THR A 46 0.67 45.69 20.21
CA THR A 46 1.08 47.05 19.85
C THR A 46 -0.16 47.90 19.59
N TYR A 47 -0.53 48.71 20.59
CA TYR A 47 -1.51 49.77 20.43
C TYR A 47 -0.91 50.90 19.59
N VAL A 48 -1.52 51.20 18.45
CA VAL A 48 -1.23 52.40 17.65
C VAL A 48 -2.54 53.17 17.49
N PRO A 49 -2.59 54.47 17.86
CA PRO A 49 -3.82 55.24 17.72
C PRO A 49 -4.13 55.49 16.23
N PRO A 50 -5.39 55.39 15.79
CA PRO A 50 -5.73 55.61 14.39
C PRO A 50 -5.55 57.08 14.00
N ARG A 51 -4.69 57.31 13.01
CA ARG A 51 -4.56 58.57 12.27
C ARG A 51 -5.85 58.81 11.48
N ARG A 52 -6.51 59.93 11.74
CA ARG A 52 -7.78 60.32 11.13
C ARG A 52 -7.59 60.62 9.64
N VAL A 53 -7.99 59.70 8.76
CA VAL A 53 -8.07 59.94 7.30
C VAL A 53 -9.50 60.40 6.98
N LYS A 54 -9.65 61.58 6.36
CA LYS A 54 -10.93 62.06 5.85
C LYS A 54 -11.27 61.30 4.56
N PRO A 55 -12.45 60.66 4.44
CA PRO A 55 -12.84 60.05 3.18
C PRO A 55 -13.34 61.12 2.22
N THR A 56 -12.60 61.37 1.15
CA THR A 56 -13.14 61.96 -0.08
C THR A 56 -14.05 60.94 -0.73
N GLY A 57 -15.34 61.27 -0.78
CA GLY A 57 -16.40 60.37 -1.19
C GLY A 57 -16.32 59.94 -2.63
N LEU A 58 -16.57 58.65 -2.86
CA LEU A 58 -17.00 58.14 -4.16
C LEU A 58 -17.82 56.85 -4.05
N PHE A 59 -18.80 56.79 -3.15
CA PHE A 59 -19.85 55.77 -3.22
C PHE A 59 -21.21 56.39 -2.95
N ARG A 60 -21.96 56.53 -4.03
CA ARG A 60 -23.36 56.97 -4.05
C ARG A 60 -24.21 55.84 -3.45
N PRO A 61 -24.94 56.05 -2.34
CA PRO A 61 -25.77 55.00 -1.79
C PRO A 61 -27.05 54.90 -2.63
N CYS A 62 -27.25 53.78 -3.31
CA CYS A 62 -28.60 53.40 -3.72
C CYS A 62 -29.40 53.09 -2.45
N ARG A 63 -30.28 54.02 -2.10
CA ARG A 63 -31.19 53.95 -0.95
C ARG A 63 -32.24 52.85 -1.21
N ALA A 64 -31.90 51.60 -0.93
CA ALA A 64 -32.87 50.51 -0.85
C ALA A 64 -33.19 50.22 0.62
N SER A 65 -34.47 49.98 0.93
CA SER A 65 -34.95 49.75 2.30
C SER A 65 -34.33 48.48 2.92
N PRO A 66 -34.09 48.45 4.25
CA PRO A 66 -33.33 47.38 4.93
C PRO A 66 -33.94 45.98 4.76
N LYS A 67 -35.24 45.90 4.44
CA LYS A 67 -35.96 44.65 4.17
C LYS A 67 -35.61 44.03 2.81
N ARG A 68 -35.27 44.84 1.80
CA ARG A 68 -34.96 44.37 0.43
C ARG A 68 -33.53 43.85 0.31
N CYS A 69 -32.58 44.45 1.03
CA CYS A 69 -31.17 44.02 1.04
C CYS A 69 -30.98 42.68 1.78
N CYS A 70 -31.74 42.46 2.86
CA CYS A 70 -31.73 41.19 3.59
C CYS A 70 -32.30 40.04 2.75
N LEU A 71 -33.42 40.27 2.04
CA LEU A 71 -34.02 39.27 1.15
C LEU A 71 -33.11 38.91 -0.04
N THR A 72 -32.38 39.88 -0.60
CA THR A 72 -31.40 39.60 -1.67
C THR A 72 -30.20 38.79 -1.17
N VAL A 73 -29.70 39.08 0.04
CA VAL A 73 -28.57 38.33 0.63
C VAL A 73 -28.99 36.90 0.97
N VAL A 74 -30.17 36.71 1.58
CA VAL A 74 -30.73 35.38 1.86
C VAL A 74 -30.97 34.60 0.57
N GLY A 75 -31.48 35.25 -0.48
CA GLY A 75 -31.67 34.63 -1.79
C GLY A 75 -30.36 34.16 -2.43
N VAL A 76 -29.28 34.96 -2.33
CA VAL A 76 -27.95 34.60 -2.84
C VAL A 76 -27.35 33.43 -2.05
N VAL A 77 -27.48 33.43 -0.72
CA VAL A 77 -26.99 32.34 0.14
C VAL A 77 -27.73 31.03 -0.15
N LEU A 78 -29.06 31.07 -0.34
CA LEU A 78 -29.84 29.89 -0.72
C LEU A 78 -29.46 29.37 -2.11
N ALA A 79 -29.23 30.27 -3.07
CA ALA A 79 -28.77 29.88 -4.40
C ALA A 79 -27.40 29.19 -4.35
N ILE A 80 -26.46 29.71 -3.56
CA ILE A 80 -25.13 29.09 -3.36
C ILE A 80 -25.27 27.71 -2.70
N TRP A 81 -26.14 27.55 -1.70
CA TRP A 81 -26.41 26.25 -1.07
C TRP A 81 -27.02 25.23 -2.03
N ILE A 82 -27.93 25.65 -2.90
CA ILE A 82 -28.52 24.79 -3.93
C ILE A 82 -27.45 24.37 -4.95
N VAL A 83 -26.57 25.29 -5.35
CA VAL A 83 -25.48 24.98 -6.29
C VAL A 83 -24.47 24.01 -5.68
N ILE A 84 -24.03 24.22 -4.43
CA ILE A 84 -23.10 23.32 -3.72
C ILE A 84 -23.72 21.94 -3.51
N SER A 85 -25.00 21.86 -3.12
CA SER A 85 -25.69 20.58 -2.94
C SER A 85 -25.91 19.83 -4.26
N ALA A 86 -26.23 20.53 -5.34
CA ALA A 86 -26.37 19.93 -6.67
C ALA A 86 -25.01 19.44 -7.23
N LEU A 87 -23.94 20.22 -7.07
CA LEU A 87 -22.57 19.82 -7.43
C LEU A 87 -22.11 18.63 -6.58
N GLY A 88 -22.40 18.64 -5.29
CA GLY A 88 -22.10 17.55 -4.37
C GLY A 88 -22.85 16.26 -4.75
N ALA A 89 -24.14 16.35 -5.07
CA ALA A 89 -24.94 15.21 -5.51
C ALA A 89 -24.47 14.64 -6.86
N PHE A 90 -24.07 15.50 -7.81
CA PHE A 90 -23.54 15.09 -9.10
C PHE A 90 -22.16 14.42 -8.97
N ALA A 91 -21.25 15.01 -8.19
CA ALA A 91 -19.95 14.44 -7.89
C ALA A 91 -20.08 13.09 -7.16
N TRP A 92 -20.99 12.99 -6.19
CA TRP A 92 -21.27 11.75 -5.47
C TRP A 92 -21.78 10.65 -6.40
N LYS A 93 -22.66 10.98 -7.36
CA LYS A 93 -23.15 10.02 -8.36
C LYS A 93 -22.03 9.55 -9.29
N LYS A 94 -21.07 10.41 -9.65
CA LYS A 94 -19.91 10.05 -10.47
C LYS A 94 -18.86 9.24 -9.71
N ILE A 95 -18.61 9.56 -8.44
CA ILE A 95 -17.62 8.87 -7.59
C ILE A 95 -18.14 7.50 -7.13
N LYS A 96 -19.45 7.36 -6.89
CA LYS A 96 -20.06 6.09 -6.46
C LYS A 96 -20.62 5.24 -7.59
N ALA A 97 -20.60 5.70 -8.85
CA ALA A 97 -20.98 4.84 -9.96
C ALA A 97 -19.95 3.69 -10.04
N PRO A 98 -20.31 2.45 -9.68
CA PRO A 98 -19.39 1.34 -9.85
C PRO A 98 -19.11 1.18 -11.36
N PRO A 99 -17.88 0.82 -11.75
CA PRO A 99 -17.63 0.44 -13.13
C PRO A 99 -18.61 -0.67 -13.51
N THR A 100 -19.36 -0.46 -14.59
CA THR A 100 -20.27 -1.46 -15.12
C THR A 100 -19.49 -2.71 -15.50
N PHE A 101 -19.90 -3.86 -14.96
CA PHE A 101 -19.38 -5.21 -15.23
C PHE A 101 -17.99 -5.58 -14.69
N GLY A 102 -17.69 -5.35 -13.40
CA GLY A 102 -16.55 -6.03 -12.74
C GLY A 102 -15.19 -5.83 -13.43
N GLN A 103 -15.06 -4.79 -14.25
CA GLN A 103 -13.84 -4.49 -15.00
C GLN A 103 -12.85 -3.83 -14.06
N SER A 104 -11.61 -4.32 -14.06
CA SER A 104 -10.48 -3.64 -13.42
C SER A 104 -9.89 -2.63 -14.41
N PRO A 105 -9.74 -1.34 -14.04
CA PRO A 105 -9.11 -0.37 -14.92
C PRO A 105 -7.66 -0.79 -15.25
N PRO A 106 -7.16 -0.53 -16.47
CA PRO A 106 -5.78 -0.86 -16.84
C PRO A 106 -4.79 0.02 -16.06
N TRP A 107 -3.68 -0.57 -15.59
CA TRP A 107 -2.61 0.15 -14.90
C TRP A 107 -1.25 -0.25 -15.49
N TYR A 108 -0.61 0.70 -16.19
CA TYR A 108 0.66 0.47 -16.89
C TYR A 108 1.56 1.72 -16.84
N PRO A 109 2.88 1.57 -16.94
CA PRO A 109 3.64 0.30 -16.96
C PRO A 109 3.74 -0.34 -15.56
N SER A 110 4.21 -1.59 -15.50
CA SER A 110 4.53 -2.23 -14.22
C SER A 110 5.60 -1.40 -13.49
N PRO A 111 5.37 -0.99 -12.22
CA PRO A 111 6.34 -0.21 -11.46
C PRO A 111 7.69 -0.94 -11.37
N LYS A 112 8.78 -0.23 -11.65
CA LYS A 112 10.13 -0.77 -11.43
C LYS A 112 10.39 -0.90 -9.92
N GLY A 113 11.14 -1.93 -9.53
CA GLY A 113 11.55 -2.15 -8.15
C GLY A 113 12.53 -1.09 -7.62
N GLY A 114 12.83 -1.15 -6.32
CA GLY A 114 13.83 -0.28 -5.68
C GLY A 114 13.28 1.03 -5.09
N SER A 115 11.97 1.19 -4.99
CA SER A 115 11.32 2.40 -4.43
C SER A 115 11.41 2.52 -2.90
N SER A 116 11.66 1.42 -2.20
CA SER A 116 11.73 1.38 -0.73
C SER A 116 13.17 1.48 -0.24
N LYS A 117 13.45 2.43 0.66
CA LYS A 117 14.76 2.61 1.29
C LYS A 117 15.25 1.33 1.99
N ASN A 118 14.35 0.60 2.65
CA ASN A 118 14.69 -0.62 3.38
C ASN A 118 15.20 -1.75 2.45
N TRP A 119 14.91 -1.66 1.15
CA TRP A 119 15.32 -2.64 0.14
C TRP A 119 16.51 -2.22 -0.68
N GLU A 120 17.09 -1.03 -0.45
CA GLU A 120 18.19 -0.46 -1.24
C GLU A 120 19.38 -1.41 -1.35
N LYS A 121 19.85 -1.96 -0.22
CA LYS A 121 20.98 -2.91 -0.20
C LYS A 121 20.67 -4.21 -0.93
N SER A 122 19.47 -4.76 -0.75
CA SER A 122 19.06 -6.00 -1.43
C SER A 122 18.94 -5.78 -2.94
N TYR A 123 18.45 -4.60 -3.33
CA TYR A 123 18.28 -4.23 -4.73
C TYR A 123 19.63 -4.02 -5.42
N SER A 124 20.61 -3.40 -4.76
CA SER A 124 21.96 -3.23 -5.32
C SER A 124 22.67 -4.57 -5.54
N LEU A 125 22.58 -5.50 -4.58
CA LEU A 125 23.11 -6.85 -4.73
C LEU A 125 22.41 -7.63 -5.85
N ALA A 126 21.08 -7.54 -5.94
CA ALA A 126 20.32 -8.17 -7.01
C ALA A 126 20.72 -7.63 -8.39
N ALA A 127 20.90 -6.30 -8.52
CA ALA A 127 21.31 -5.69 -9.78
C ALA A 127 22.71 -6.16 -10.23
N GLN A 128 23.66 -6.28 -9.30
CA GLN A 128 25.00 -6.82 -9.59
C GLN A 128 24.95 -8.29 -10.04
N LEU A 129 24.10 -9.11 -9.41
CA LEU A 129 23.94 -10.51 -9.78
C LEU A 129 23.26 -10.67 -11.15
N VAL A 130 22.14 -9.97 -11.36
CA VAL A 130 21.38 -9.98 -12.63
C VAL A 130 22.18 -9.40 -13.79
N GLY A 131 23.10 -8.46 -13.51
CA GLY A 131 24.05 -7.92 -14.49
C GLY A 131 25.01 -8.96 -15.06
N LYS A 132 25.31 -10.03 -14.31
CA LYS A 132 26.15 -11.15 -14.75
C LYS A 132 25.38 -12.24 -15.50
N MET A 133 24.05 -12.21 -15.47
CA MET A 133 23.20 -13.24 -16.08
C MET A 133 22.97 -13.02 -17.57
N THR A 134 22.98 -14.11 -18.32
CA THR A 134 22.49 -14.15 -19.70
C THR A 134 20.96 -14.03 -19.76
N LEU A 135 20.41 -13.76 -20.94
CA LEU A 135 18.94 -13.68 -21.12
C LEU A 135 18.25 -15.01 -20.77
N ALA A 136 18.83 -16.14 -21.18
CA ALA A 136 18.29 -17.46 -20.88
C ALA A 136 18.25 -17.72 -19.37
N GLU A 137 19.29 -17.32 -18.64
CA GLU A 137 19.34 -17.45 -17.18
C GLU A 137 18.31 -16.57 -16.46
N LYS A 138 18.03 -15.37 -16.98
CA LYS A 138 16.96 -14.52 -16.46
C LYS A 138 15.59 -15.20 -16.61
N VAL A 139 15.35 -15.83 -17.76
CA VAL A 139 14.12 -16.59 -18.02
C VAL A 139 14.02 -17.82 -17.11
N ASN A 140 15.15 -18.52 -16.87
CA ASN A 140 15.21 -19.69 -15.99
C ASN A 140 14.76 -19.37 -14.55
N ILE A 141 15.17 -18.23 -14.01
CA ILE A 141 14.79 -17.85 -12.63
C ILE A 141 13.30 -17.49 -12.55
N THR A 142 12.73 -16.93 -13.61
CA THR A 142 11.30 -16.57 -13.65
C THR A 142 10.38 -17.73 -14.00
N THR A 143 10.92 -18.85 -14.46
CA THR A 143 10.13 -19.98 -15.00
C THR A 143 10.31 -21.22 -14.13
N GLY A 144 9.19 -21.86 -13.79
CA GLY A 144 9.22 -23.15 -13.11
C GLY A 144 9.69 -24.26 -14.05
N THR A 145 10.43 -25.25 -13.56
CA THR A 145 10.94 -26.37 -14.37
C THR A 145 9.85 -27.36 -14.82
N GLY A 146 8.63 -27.21 -14.32
CA GLY A 146 7.49 -28.08 -14.61
C GLY A 146 6.91 -28.75 -13.36
N TRP A 147 5.70 -29.28 -13.48
CA TRP A 147 5.04 -29.99 -12.37
C TRP A 147 5.77 -31.28 -12.03
N SER A 148 6.07 -31.48 -10.74
CA SER A 148 6.78 -32.67 -10.24
C SER A 148 8.17 -32.91 -10.84
N MET A 149 8.78 -31.88 -11.44
CA MET A 149 10.11 -31.97 -12.07
C MET A 149 11.25 -31.67 -11.09
N GLY A 150 10.99 -31.72 -9.77
CA GLY A 150 12.02 -31.61 -8.76
C GLY A 150 11.50 -31.85 -7.35
N LEU A 151 12.36 -31.62 -6.35
CA LEU A 151 12.11 -32.01 -4.95
C LEU A 151 11.04 -31.17 -4.24
N ALA A 152 10.86 -29.91 -4.64
CA ALA A 152 9.84 -29.03 -4.06
C ALA A 152 8.62 -28.93 -4.99
N VAL A 153 7.49 -28.46 -4.44
CA VAL A 153 6.23 -28.27 -5.16
C VAL A 153 6.41 -27.33 -6.36
N GLY A 154 7.29 -26.33 -6.24
CA GLY A 154 7.74 -25.52 -7.36
C GLY A 154 9.25 -25.29 -7.29
N ASN A 155 9.94 -25.51 -8.40
CA ASN A 155 11.36 -25.21 -8.56
C ASN A 155 11.57 -24.28 -9.74
N THR A 156 12.45 -23.30 -9.60
CA THR A 156 12.89 -22.46 -10.73
C THR A 156 14.08 -23.10 -11.45
N GLY A 157 14.38 -22.66 -12.67
CA GLY A 157 15.66 -22.97 -13.28
C GLY A 157 16.84 -22.31 -12.52
N ALA A 158 18.03 -22.91 -12.64
CA ALA A 158 19.27 -22.33 -12.11
C ALA A 158 19.93 -21.39 -13.13
N ALA A 159 20.75 -20.45 -12.63
CA ALA A 159 21.62 -19.61 -13.45
C ALA A 159 23.09 -19.97 -13.14
N VAL A 160 23.62 -20.93 -13.90
CA VAL A 160 24.90 -21.59 -13.64
C VAL A 160 26.08 -20.63 -13.81
N HIS A 161 26.07 -19.76 -14.82
CA HIS A 161 27.16 -18.82 -15.07
C HIS A 161 27.22 -17.70 -14.03
N ALA A 162 26.06 -17.25 -13.56
CA ALA A 162 25.98 -16.27 -12.49
C ALA A 162 26.19 -16.87 -11.08
N GLY A 163 26.25 -18.20 -10.96
CA GLY A 163 26.40 -18.91 -9.69
C GLY A 163 25.16 -18.88 -8.80
N PHE A 164 23.96 -18.75 -9.39
CA PHE A 164 22.70 -18.72 -8.66
C PHE A 164 21.97 -20.06 -8.76
N PRO A 165 21.73 -20.76 -7.62
CA PRO A 165 21.09 -22.07 -7.64
C PRO A 165 19.61 -21.98 -8.00
N SER A 166 19.01 -23.13 -8.29
CA SER A 166 17.55 -23.26 -8.39
C SER A 166 16.91 -22.88 -7.05
N LEU A 167 15.79 -22.15 -7.09
CA LEU A 167 15.01 -21.83 -5.91
C LEU A 167 13.97 -22.92 -5.68
N ALA A 168 13.95 -23.47 -4.47
CA ALA A 168 12.95 -24.39 -4.00
C ALA A 168 11.81 -23.64 -3.29
N LEU A 169 10.60 -23.77 -3.82
CA LEU A 169 9.37 -23.20 -3.27
C LEU A 169 8.49 -24.33 -2.74
N GLN A 170 8.20 -24.29 -1.43
CA GLN A 170 7.51 -25.38 -0.75
C GLN A 170 6.29 -24.89 0.05
N ASP A 171 5.24 -25.72 -0.01
CA ASP A 171 4.05 -25.60 0.84
C ASP A 171 4.36 -26.23 2.23
N GLY A 172 3.68 -25.92 3.33
CA GLY A 172 2.50 -25.09 3.44
C GLY A 172 2.26 -24.44 4.80
N PRO A 173 1.05 -23.92 5.03
CA PRO A 173 0.83 -22.92 6.07
C PRO A 173 0.95 -23.45 7.50
N LEU A 174 0.93 -24.77 7.68
CA LEU A 174 0.98 -25.47 8.97
C LEU A 174 2.15 -26.46 9.10
N GLY A 175 3.08 -26.49 8.16
CA GLY A 175 4.19 -27.46 8.15
C GLY A 175 4.72 -27.65 6.74
N ILE A 176 5.91 -28.23 6.61
CA ILE A 176 6.49 -28.55 5.31
C ILE A 176 5.77 -29.76 4.73
N ARG A 177 5.11 -29.56 3.59
CA ARG A 177 4.37 -30.60 2.88
C ARG A 177 5.33 -31.59 2.22
N PHE A 178 4.92 -32.85 2.10
CA PHE A 178 5.68 -33.91 1.41
C PHE A 178 7.13 -34.06 1.88
N ALA A 179 7.38 -33.83 3.17
CA ALA A 179 8.70 -33.96 3.76
C ALA A 179 8.63 -34.81 5.02
N ASP A 180 9.56 -35.74 5.16
CA ASP A 180 9.70 -36.57 6.35
C ASP A 180 10.34 -35.77 7.49
N ASN A 181 10.13 -36.23 8.74
CA ASN A 181 10.62 -35.55 9.95
C ASN A 181 10.24 -34.05 9.95
N ALA A 182 8.96 -33.77 9.68
CA ALA A 182 8.41 -32.42 9.65
C ALA A 182 7.52 -32.16 10.88
N THR A 183 7.54 -30.93 11.39
CA THR A 183 6.67 -30.51 12.49
C THR A 183 5.33 -30.03 11.94
N ALA A 184 4.24 -30.62 12.44
CA ALA A 184 2.89 -30.15 12.18
C ALA A 184 2.55 -29.01 13.17
N TRP A 185 2.66 -27.77 12.71
CA TRP A 185 2.34 -26.56 13.47
C TRP A 185 0.82 -26.36 13.60
N PRO A 186 0.33 -25.68 14.65
CA PRO A 186 -1.08 -25.33 14.76
C PRO A 186 -1.53 -24.48 13.55
N ALA A 187 -2.78 -24.62 13.14
CA ALA A 187 -3.33 -23.90 11.99
C ALA A 187 -3.31 -22.37 12.21
N GLY A 188 -3.30 -21.59 11.12
CA GLY A 188 -3.28 -20.13 11.19
C GLY A 188 -4.44 -19.53 12.00
N VAL A 189 -5.62 -20.18 11.97
CA VAL A 189 -6.78 -19.77 12.77
C VAL A 189 -6.57 -19.96 14.28
N THR A 190 -5.99 -21.09 14.70
CA THR A 190 -5.67 -21.36 16.12
C THR A 190 -4.64 -20.37 16.64
N VAL A 191 -3.67 -20.00 15.80
CA VAL A 191 -2.64 -19.03 16.12
C VAL A 191 -3.22 -17.62 16.19
N GLY A 192 -4.11 -17.27 15.26
CA GLY A 192 -4.89 -16.02 15.30
C GLY A 192 -5.72 -15.90 16.58
N ALA A 193 -6.36 -16.99 17.02
CA ALA A 193 -7.18 -17.03 18.23
C ALA A 193 -6.39 -16.79 19.52
N THR A 194 -5.06 -16.89 19.51
CA THR A 194 -4.23 -16.55 20.69
C THR A 194 -4.11 -15.05 20.92
N TRP A 195 -4.37 -14.21 19.89
CA TRP A 195 -4.15 -12.76 19.91
C TRP A 195 -2.76 -12.34 20.40
N ASN A 196 -1.77 -13.24 20.33
CA ASN A 196 -0.44 -13.02 20.88
C ASN A 196 0.59 -12.91 19.75
N ARG A 197 1.07 -11.69 19.49
CA ARG A 197 2.07 -11.41 18.44
C ARG A 197 3.38 -12.17 18.64
N LYS A 198 3.80 -12.40 19.89
CA LYS A 198 5.03 -13.12 20.21
C LYS A 198 4.93 -14.58 19.78
N LEU A 199 3.82 -15.25 20.11
CA LEU A 199 3.56 -16.64 19.68
C LEU A 199 3.46 -16.76 18.16
N MET A 200 2.84 -15.77 17.49
CA MET A 200 2.78 -15.72 16.02
C MET A 200 4.18 -15.65 15.40
N TYR A 201 5.06 -14.80 15.94
CA TYR A 201 6.43 -14.64 15.49
C TYR A 201 7.27 -15.89 15.75
N GLU A 202 7.18 -16.47 16.96
CA GLU A 202 7.93 -17.68 17.33
C GLU A 202 7.56 -18.87 16.45
N ARG A 203 6.26 -19.07 16.18
CA ARG A 203 5.79 -20.05 15.19
C ARG A 203 6.29 -19.75 13.78
N GLY A 204 6.40 -18.47 13.40
CA GLY A 204 6.98 -18.04 12.12
C GLY A 204 8.44 -18.46 12.00
N LYS A 205 9.22 -18.09 13.01
CA LYS A 205 10.66 -18.35 13.12
C LYS A 205 10.96 -19.84 13.12
N ALA A 206 10.28 -20.62 13.97
CA ALA A 206 10.51 -22.06 14.07
C ALA A 206 10.23 -22.78 12.74
N HIS A 207 9.13 -22.43 12.08
CA HIS A 207 8.79 -23.00 10.78
C HIS A 207 9.79 -22.61 9.67
N ALA A 208 10.30 -21.37 9.68
CA ALA A 208 11.32 -20.93 8.74
C ALA A 208 12.68 -21.64 8.97
N LEU A 209 13.04 -21.91 10.22
CA LEU A 209 14.26 -22.67 10.55
C LEU A 209 14.16 -24.12 10.05
N GLU A 210 13.01 -24.74 10.23
CA GLU A 210 12.75 -26.09 9.70
C GLU A 210 12.88 -26.12 8.17
N ALA A 211 12.27 -25.14 7.48
CA ALA A 211 12.33 -25.04 6.02
C ALA A 211 13.75 -24.79 5.51
N LYS A 212 14.50 -23.91 6.19
CA LYS A 212 15.91 -23.67 5.90
C LYS A 212 16.74 -24.94 6.08
N GLY A 213 16.47 -25.72 7.13
CA GLY A 213 17.13 -27.01 7.37
C GLY A 213 16.89 -28.02 6.25
N LYS A 214 15.74 -27.96 5.58
CA LYS A 214 15.42 -28.80 4.41
C LYS A 214 15.83 -28.21 3.06
N GLY A 215 16.50 -27.05 3.04
CA GLY A 215 16.96 -26.40 1.81
C GLY A 215 15.86 -25.66 1.04
N VAL A 216 14.72 -25.36 1.66
CA VAL A 216 13.65 -24.56 1.04
C VAL A 216 14.02 -23.07 1.08
N ASN A 217 13.93 -22.40 -0.06
CA ASN A 217 14.23 -20.97 -0.16
C ASN A 217 12.99 -20.10 0.09
N VAL A 218 11.82 -20.56 -0.35
CA VAL A 218 10.55 -19.83 -0.23
C VAL A 218 9.47 -20.74 0.32
N ILE A 219 8.78 -20.30 1.36
CA ILE A 219 7.65 -21.02 1.95
C ILE A 219 6.35 -20.31 1.55
N PHE A 220 5.36 -21.05 1.06
CA PHE A 220 4.02 -20.51 0.76
C PHE A 220 3.17 -20.31 2.02
N ARG A 221 3.57 -19.33 2.84
CA ARG A 221 2.93 -18.99 4.13
C ARG A 221 3.23 -17.52 4.46
N PRO A 222 2.39 -16.82 5.25
CA PRO A 222 1.07 -17.20 5.79
C PRO A 222 -0.04 -17.10 4.76
N CYS A 223 -1.15 -17.80 5.01
CA CYS A 223 -2.38 -17.54 4.28
C CYS A 223 -3.09 -16.34 4.92
N TYR A 224 -3.12 -15.22 4.21
CA TYR A 224 -4.03 -14.12 4.54
C TYR A 224 -5.15 -14.09 3.51
N ARG A 225 -6.39 -14.14 3.97
CA ARG A 225 -7.58 -13.92 3.16
C ARG A 225 -8.42 -12.87 3.87
N SER A 226 -8.86 -11.87 3.12
CA SER A 226 -9.79 -10.86 3.63
C SER A 226 -10.98 -11.52 4.31
N PRO A 227 -11.42 -11.06 5.50
CA PRO A 227 -12.61 -11.59 6.17
C PRO A 227 -13.80 -11.52 5.21
N ARG A 228 -14.21 -12.66 4.66
CA ARG A 228 -15.44 -12.72 3.87
C ARG A 228 -16.62 -12.73 4.82
N LYS A 229 -17.71 -12.08 4.39
CA LYS A 229 -18.98 -12.02 5.13
C LYS A 229 -19.62 -13.39 5.36
N ASP A 230 -19.24 -14.42 4.58
CA ASP A 230 -19.81 -15.76 4.66
C ASP A 230 -18.79 -16.84 5.07
N ALA A 231 -19.08 -17.53 6.17
CA ALA A 231 -18.20 -18.54 6.79
C ALA A 231 -18.30 -19.97 6.19
N ARG A 232 -19.14 -20.20 5.16
CA ARG A 232 -19.55 -21.56 4.72
C ARG A 232 -18.83 -22.15 3.49
N TRP A 233 -17.71 -21.58 3.05
CA TRP A 233 -17.13 -21.94 1.75
C TRP A 233 -16.50 -23.34 1.65
N ARG A 234 -16.12 -23.98 2.77
CA ARG A 234 -15.46 -25.31 2.73
C ARG A 234 -16.40 -26.43 2.29
N THR A 235 -17.70 -26.27 2.46
CA THR A 235 -18.71 -27.28 2.11
C THR A 235 -19.09 -27.28 0.62
N GLN A 236 -18.72 -26.24 -0.14
CA GLN A 236 -19.13 -26.09 -1.54
C GLN A 236 -18.14 -26.65 -2.57
N LEU A 237 -16.91 -26.99 -2.17
CA LEU A 237 -15.88 -27.53 -3.07
C LEU A 237 -15.82 -29.07 -3.10
N GLY A 238 -16.69 -29.75 -2.36
CA GLY A 238 -16.76 -31.22 -2.32
C GLY A 238 -17.62 -31.88 -3.41
N GLY A 239 -18.17 -31.11 -4.35
CA GLY A 239 -19.17 -31.60 -5.32
C GLY A 239 -18.88 -31.33 -6.80
N ILE A 240 -17.67 -30.87 -7.16
CA ILE A 240 -17.34 -30.57 -8.56
C ILE A 240 -15.92 -31.03 -8.85
N TRP A 241 -15.75 -32.33 -9.07
CA TRP A 241 -14.85 -32.94 -10.07
C TRP A 241 -15.43 -34.33 -10.41
N PRO A 242 -15.50 -34.71 -11.70
CA PRO A 242 -16.07 -35.99 -12.15
C PRO A 242 -15.26 -37.21 -11.72
#